data_AF-K1RXA4-F1
#
_entry.id   AF-K1RXA4-F1
#
_cell.length_a   1.000
_cell.length_b   1.000
_cell.length_c   1.000
_cell.angle_alpha   90.00
_cell.angle_beta   90.00
_cell.angle_gamma   90.00
#
_symmetry.space_group_name_H-M   'P 1'
#
loop_
_entity.id
_entity.type
_entity.pdbx_description
1 polymer ?
#
loop_
_entity_poly.entity_id
_entity_poly.type
_entity_poly.pdbx_seq_one_letter_code
_entity_poly.pdbx_strand_id
1 'polypeptide(L)'
;MAVKQTAGRDELGEFAPKFAELNDDVLFGEVWSREDKLSLRDRSLVTVTSLMSQGLIDSAFRYHLESAKKNGITKEEITEILTHNAFYA
;
A
#
# COMPACT_ATOMS: atom_id res chain seq x y z
N MET A 1 15.36 0.83 8.82
CA MET A 1 15.87 -0.14 7.83
C MET A 1 14.69 -0.64 7.07
N ALA A 2 14.72 -0.57 5.73
CA ALA A 2 13.65 -1.14 4.92
C ALA A 2 13.54 -2.64 5.26
N VAL A 3 12.35 -3.08 5.66
CA VAL A 3 12.08 -4.50 5.87
C VAL A 3 12.29 -5.19 4.52
N LYS A 4 13.13 -6.22 4.49
CA LYS A 4 13.31 -7.02 3.27
C LYS A 4 12.00 -7.76 2.99
N GLN A 5 11.28 -7.32 1.96
CA GLN A 5 10.06 -7.99 1.50
C GLN A 5 10.44 -9.21 0.67
N THR A 6 9.81 -10.36 0.94
CA THR A 6 9.99 -11.61 0.19
C THR A 6 8.67 -12.24 -0.24
N ALA A 7 7.52 -11.68 0.15
CA ALA A 7 6.21 -12.28 -0.10
C ALA A 7 5.96 -12.56 -1.59
N GLY A 8 6.47 -11.71 -2.49
CA GLY A 8 6.35 -11.93 -3.94
C GLY A 8 7.07 -13.21 -4.37
N ARG A 9 8.32 -13.39 -3.96
CA ARG A 9 9.07 -14.63 -4.23
C ARG A 9 8.48 -15.85 -3.54
N ASP A 10 8.00 -15.69 -2.31
CA ASP A 10 7.45 -16.80 -1.51
C ASP A 10 6.12 -17.31 -2.10
N GLU A 11 5.25 -16.41 -2.59
CA GLU A 11 3.93 -16.78 -3.10
C GLU A 11 3.88 -16.99 -4.62
N LEU A 12 4.68 -16.24 -5.38
CA LEU A 12 4.58 -16.16 -6.84
C LEU A 12 5.88 -16.51 -7.57
N GLY A 13 6.94 -16.90 -6.85
CA GLY A 13 8.26 -17.16 -7.44
C GLY A 13 8.26 -18.21 -8.54
N GLU A 14 7.52 -19.31 -8.36
CA GLU A 14 7.40 -20.37 -9.37
C GLU A 14 6.45 -20.00 -10.51
N PHE A 15 5.33 -19.34 -10.19
CA PHE A 15 4.27 -19.04 -11.17
C PHE A 15 4.63 -17.84 -12.08
N ALA A 16 5.18 -16.78 -11.48
CA ALA A 16 5.49 -15.52 -12.15
C ALA A 16 6.79 -14.91 -11.58
N PRO A 17 7.96 -15.52 -11.86
CA PRO A 17 9.23 -15.17 -11.21
C PRO A 17 9.63 -13.70 -11.38
N LYS A 18 9.39 -13.11 -12.57
CA LYS A 18 9.71 -11.70 -12.79
C LYS A 18 8.76 -10.76 -12.04
N PHE A 19 7.49 -11.13 -11.91
CA PHE A 19 6.53 -10.35 -11.12
C PHE A 19 6.91 -10.38 -9.63
N ALA A 20 7.24 -11.56 -9.11
CA ALA A 20 7.74 -11.74 -7.76
C ALA A 20 8.98 -10.87 -7.45
N GLU A 21 9.97 -10.88 -8.36
CA GLU A 21 11.15 -10.02 -8.26
C GLU A 21 10.79 -8.53 -8.22
N LEU A 22 9.94 -8.06 -9.15
CA LEU A 22 9.55 -6.65 -9.22
C LEU A 22 8.72 -6.21 -8.00
N ASN A 23 7.87 -7.08 -7.46
CA ASN A 23 7.11 -6.81 -6.25
C ASN A 23 8.06 -6.59 -5.05
N ASP A 24 9.00 -7.50 -4.86
CA ASP A 24 9.87 -7.46 -3.69
C ASP A 24 10.93 -6.36 -3.80
N ASP A 25 11.62 -6.28 -4.95
CA ASP A 25 12.79 -5.42 -5.11
C ASP A 25 12.39 -4.00 -5.50
N VAL A 26 11.47 -3.84 -6.45
CA VAL A 26 11.13 -2.51 -6.97
C VAL A 26 10.00 -1.89 -6.15
N LEU A 27 8.85 -2.55 -6.03
CA LEU A 27 7.71 -1.96 -5.32
C LEU A 27 8.05 -1.74 -3.84
N PHE A 28 8.37 -2.80 -3.11
CA PHE A 28 8.66 -2.67 -1.67
C PHE A 28 10.11 -2.28 -1.38
N GLY A 29 11.07 -2.83 -2.12
CA GLY A 29 12.50 -2.59 -1.92
C GLY A 29 12.97 -1.20 -2.35
N GLU A 30 12.29 -0.53 -3.30
CA GLU A 30 12.64 0.83 -3.75
C GLU A 30 11.52 1.86 -3.56
N VAL A 31 10.29 1.62 -4.04
CA VAL A 31 9.27 2.67 -4.06
C VAL A 31 8.74 2.96 -2.65
N TRP A 32 8.37 1.93 -1.89
CA TRP A 32 7.87 2.09 -0.52
C TRP A 32 8.96 2.45 0.48
N SER A 33 10.20 2.03 0.26
CA SER A 33 11.35 2.23 1.14
C SER A 33 11.97 3.63 1.08
N ARG A 34 11.56 4.47 0.13
CA ARG A 34 11.95 5.90 0.01
C ARG A 34 11.26 6.79 1.04
N GLU A 35 11.39 6.41 2.32
CA GLU A 35 10.77 7.07 3.48
C GLU A 35 11.37 8.45 3.77
N ASP A 36 12.60 8.71 3.31
CA ASP A 36 13.26 10.01 3.39
C ASP A 36 12.62 11.06 2.45
N LYS A 37 11.79 10.63 1.50
CA LYS A 37 11.07 11.50 0.55
C LYS A 37 9.58 11.63 0.88
N LEU A 38 8.94 10.52 1.24
CA LEU A 38 7.53 10.49 1.62
C LEU A 38 7.35 9.35 2.62
N SER A 39 6.76 9.66 3.77
CA SER A 39 6.62 8.72 4.87
C SER A 39 5.76 7.51 4.49
N LEU A 40 5.95 6.37 5.16
CA LEU A 40 5.06 5.22 4.99
C LEU A 40 3.60 5.56 5.29
N ARG A 41 3.36 6.46 6.26
CA ARG A 41 2.03 6.98 6.58
C ARG A 41 1.40 7.63 5.35
N ASP A 42 2.08 8.58 4.72
CA ASP A 42 1.52 9.33 3.58
C ASP A 42 1.45 8.48 2.31
N ARG A 43 2.38 7.53 2.12
CA ARG A 43 2.27 6.53 1.03
C ARG A 43 1.06 5.63 1.19
N SER A 44 0.79 5.18 2.41
CA SER A 44 -0.41 4.42 2.72
C SER A 44 -1.68 5.24 2.47
N LEU A 45 -1.68 6.51 2.85
CA LEU A 45 -2.80 7.42 2.57
C LEU A 45 -3.09 7.48 1.07
N VAL A 46 -2.08 7.81 0.26
CA VAL A 46 -2.21 7.92 -1.21
C VAL A 46 -2.65 6.60 -1.84
N THR A 47 -2.14 5.46 -1.35
CA THR A 47 -2.50 4.16 -1.88
C THR A 47 -3.97 3.82 -1.58
N VAL A 48 -4.41 4.02 -0.35
CA VAL A 48 -5.80 3.77 0.06
C VAL A 48 -6.77 4.65 -0.72
N THR A 49 -6.49 5.95 -0.85
CA THR A 49 -7.35 6.86 -1.63
C THR A 49 -7.38 6.47 -3.10
N SER A 50 -6.24 6.12 -3.70
CA SER A 50 -6.17 5.69 -5.10
C SER A 50 -6.97 4.42 -5.38
N LEU A 51 -6.92 3.43 -4.49
CA LEU A 51 -7.69 2.19 -4.63
C LEU A 51 -9.20 2.45 -4.45
N MET A 52 -9.55 3.23 -3.43
CA MET A 52 -10.93 3.65 -3.15
C MET A 52 -11.56 4.37 -4.37
N SER A 53 -10.85 5.35 -4.93
CA SER A 53 -11.32 6.13 -6.09
C SER A 53 -11.47 5.30 -7.37
N GLN A 54 -10.82 4.14 -7.46
CA GLN A 54 -10.98 3.20 -8.58
C GLN A 54 -12.10 2.17 -8.32
N GLY A 55 -12.80 2.24 -7.19
CA GLY A 55 -13.79 1.24 -6.78
C GLY A 55 -13.17 -0.11 -6.42
N LEU A 56 -11.86 -0.19 -6.21
CA LEU A 56 -11.15 -1.41 -5.84
C LEU A 56 -11.27 -1.62 -4.33
N ILE A 57 -12.22 -2.49 -3.92
CA ILE A 57 -12.57 -2.76 -2.51
C ILE A 57 -12.34 -4.23 -2.11
N ASP A 58 -11.41 -4.90 -2.77
CA ASP A 58 -11.10 -6.31 -2.58
C ASP A 58 -10.07 -6.58 -1.45
N SER A 59 -9.41 -7.74 -1.49
CA SER A 59 -8.38 -8.12 -0.53
C SER A 59 -7.17 -7.17 -0.54
N ALA A 60 -6.81 -6.59 -1.68
CA ALA A 60 -5.70 -5.64 -1.77
C ALA A 60 -6.05 -4.34 -1.04
N PHE A 61 -7.29 -3.85 -1.20
CA PHE A 61 -7.77 -2.68 -0.46
C PHE A 61 -7.74 -2.90 1.06
N ARG A 62 -8.23 -4.05 1.52
CA ARG A 62 -8.16 -4.43 2.93
C ARG A 62 -6.72 -4.46 3.45
N TYR A 63 -5.79 -5.06 2.69
CA TYR A 63 -4.38 -5.12 3.05
C TYR A 63 -3.77 -3.72 3.23
N HIS A 64 -4.07 -2.80 2.31
CA HIS A 64 -3.55 -1.44 2.38
C HIS A 64 -4.19 -0.60 3.49
N LEU A 65 -5.46 -0.84 3.83
CA LEU A 65 -6.10 -0.24 5.01
C LEU A 65 -5.44 -0.69 6.32
N GLU A 66 -5.16 -1.99 6.47
CA GLU A 66 -4.45 -2.49 7.66
C GLU A 66 -3.01 -1.98 7.73
N SER A 67 -2.34 -1.86 6.58
CA SER A 67 -1.01 -1.26 6.48
C SER A 67 -1.01 0.22 6.85
N ALA A 68 -2.00 0.98 6.38
CA ALA A 68 -2.20 2.38 6.74
C ALA A 68 -2.35 2.57 8.25
N LYS A 69 -3.14 1.71 8.89
CA LYS A 69 -3.30 1.71 10.35
C LYS A 69 -1.99 1.42 11.07
N LYS A 70 -1.21 0.42 10.63
CA LYS A 70 0.12 0.11 11.19
C LYS A 70 1.11 1.27 11.01
N ASN A 71 0.98 2.01 9.91
CA ASN A 71 1.80 3.19 9.59
C ASN A 71 1.29 4.48 10.26
N GLY A 72 0.31 4.39 11.16
CA GLY A 72 -0.11 5.50 12.02
C GLY A 72 -1.28 6.34 11.50
N ILE A 73 -1.99 5.90 10.45
CA ILE A 73 -3.27 6.54 10.08
C ILE A 73 -4.35 6.07 11.06
N THR A 74 -5.05 7.02 11.68
CA THR A 74 -6.10 6.70 12.65
C THR A 74 -7.42 6.33 11.97
N LYS A 75 -8.33 5.73 12.74
CA LYS A 75 -9.69 5.43 12.25
C LYS A 75 -10.46 6.72 11.94
N GLU A 76 -10.27 7.74 12.76
CA GLU A 76 -10.85 9.07 12.58
C GLU A 76 -10.35 9.69 11.27
N GLU A 77 -9.04 9.64 11.00
CA GLU A 77 -8.47 10.13 9.74
C GLU A 77 -9.05 9.39 8.52
N ILE A 78 -9.11 8.05 8.55
CA ILE A 78 -9.74 7.26 7.46
C ILE A 78 -11.20 7.65 7.24
N THR A 79 -11.94 7.94 8.32
CA THR A 79 -13.34 8.36 8.24
C THR A 79 -13.48 9.73 7.56
N GLU A 80 -12.61 10.68 7.90
CA GLU A 80 -12.58 12.00 7.26
C GLU A 80 -12.14 11.91 5.79
N ILE A 81 -11.16 11.06 5.48
CA ILE A 81 -10.72 10.80 4.11
C ILE A 81 -11.86 10.25 3.26
N LEU A 82 -12.61 9.26 3.77
CA LEU A 82 -13.77 8.71 3.07
C LEU A 82 -14.85 9.77 2.84
N THR A 83 -15.18 10.54 3.88
CA THR A 83 -16.16 11.62 3.82
C THR A 83 -15.77 12.66 2.77
N HIS A 84 -14.50 13.05 2.73
CA HIS A 84 -13.98 14.00 1.75
C HIS A 84 -14.00 13.40 0.33
N ASN A 85 -13.47 12.18 0.17
CA ASN A 85 -13.30 11.55 -1.14
C ASN A 85 -14.63 11.20 -1.81
N ALA A 86 -15.71 11.01 -1.05
CA ALA A 86 -17.07 10.77 -1.56
C ALA A 86 -17.60 11.88 -2.50
N PHE A 87 -16.99 13.07 -2.48
CA PHE A 87 -17.35 14.18 -3.38
C PHE A 87 -16.39 14.32 -4.57
N TYR A 88 -15.26 13.62 -4.59
CA TYR A 88 -14.21 13.75 -5.60
C TYR A 88 -13.99 12.49 -6.43
N ALA A 89 -14.49 11.33 -5.99
CA ALA A 89 -14.32 10.05 -6.69
C ALA A 89 -15.49 9.08 -6.45
#